data_AF-W5SXE2-F1
#
_entry.id   AF-W5SXE2-F1
#
_cell.length_a   1.000
_cell.length_b   1.000
_cell.length_c   1.000
_cell.angle_alpha   90.00
_cell.angle_beta   90.00
_cell.angle_gamma   90.00
#
_symmetry.space_group_name_H-M   'P 1'
#
loop_
_entity.id
_entity.type
_entity.pdbx_description
1 polymer ?
#
loop_
_entity_poly.entity_id
_entity_poly.type
_entity_poly.pdbx_seq_one_letter_code
_entity_poly.pdbx_strand_id
1 'polypeptide(L)'
;MKNFKKPLSVLAIMSMLASCNLVADAISNQDGSTVAITQEMKNQIQQAVQNIDINNLSENDISNILNKFRKVEFKHDSKRNEISTYFNNIKDVLTIIKNTLKEKTNENNSIIKTIDKITNAIEKLANATNSNFNIVEINNTDNKASIPSDKKSVQYIIDGIKEIGEIAKIPNINIEQNNNEEVPAHSSQYAPAALNSGTNAVDLKSSSALNQIVSKANAQEMLKTIINSTTVSNTHDISQGCSNKDNNAGRLTTGKSSYDKGAGAKSKADLAAAVALKAMSKNGKFANCKNNNNNEYTTNVRQAAVNAVNKVLNGLNTIIIDILKAEFNKIKN
;
A
#
# COMPACT_ATOMS: atom_id res chain seq x y z
N MET A 1 54.90 -35.41 31.82
CA MET A 1 53.85 -35.40 30.78
C MET A 1 52.49 -35.10 31.40
N LYS A 2 51.99 -33.86 31.32
CA LYS A 2 50.56 -33.55 31.45
C LYS A 2 50.25 -32.38 30.51
N ASN A 3 49.73 -32.70 29.33
CA ASN A 3 49.26 -31.76 28.33
C ASN A 3 47.88 -31.23 28.75
N PHE A 4 47.79 -29.95 29.10
CA PHE A 4 46.50 -29.25 29.20
C PHE A 4 46.05 -28.82 27.80
N LYS A 5 45.04 -29.51 27.27
CA LYS A 5 44.25 -29.03 26.12
C LYS A 5 43.50 -27.77 26.55
N LYS A 6 43.76 -26.64 25.88
CA LYS A 6 42.91 -25.45 25.97
C LYS A 6 41.52 -25.78 25.41
N PRO A 7 40.41 -25.37 26.03
CA PRO A 7 39.10 -25.51 25.43
C PRO A 7 39.00 -24.56 24.23
N LEU A 8 38.52 -25.08 23.10
CA LEU A 8 38.10 -24.25 21.97
C LEU A 8 37.10 -23.20 22.49
N SER A 9 37.38 -21.94 22.18
CA SER A 9 36.57 -20.80 22.60
C SER A 9 35.11 -20.98 22.18
N VAL A 10 34.21 -20.82 23.15
CA VAL A 10 32.75 -20.68 22.99
C VAL A 10 32.37 -19.67 21.89
N LEU A 11 33.29 -18.74 21.56
CA LEU A 11 33.16 -17.77 20.48
C LEU A 11 32.99 -18.37 19.07
N ALA A 12 33.50 -19.58 18.81
CA ALA A 12 33.35 -20.25 17.52
C ALA A 12 31.98 -20.92 17.33
N ILE A 13 31.29 -21.28 18.43
CA ILE A 13 29.98 -21.94 18.38
C ILE A 13 28.85 -20.91 18.21
N MET A 14 29.05 -19.66 18.68
CA MET A 14 28.08 -18.58 18.45
C MET A 14 28.03 -18.09 17.00
N SER A 15 29.10 -18.21 16.20
CA SER A 15 29.05 -17.78 14.78
C SER A 15 28.31 -18.79 13.88
N MET A 16 28.28 -20.08 14.23
CA MET A 16 27.53 -21.10 13.46
C MET A 16 26.02 -21.06 13.71
N LEU A 17 25.56 -20.53 14.85
CA LEU A 17 24.12 -20.38 15.13
C LEU A 17 23.49 -19.22 14.34
N ALA A 18 24.26 -18.19 13.98
CA ALA A 18 23.78 -17.10 13.11
C ALA A 18 23.57 -17.56 11.66
N SER A 19 24.32 -18.56 11.17
CA SER A 19 24.17 -19.07 9.80
C SER A 19 22.94 -19.96 9.58
N CYS A 20 22.35 -20.55 10.63
CA CYS A 20 21.17 -21.40 10.45
C CYS A 20 19.86 -20.60 10.27
N ASN A 21 19.75 -19.39 10.82
CA ASN A 21 18.58 -18.53 10.59
C ASN A 21 18.58 -17.86 9.20
N LEU A 22 19.74 -17.77 8.55
CA LEU A 22 19.86 -17.23 7.18
C LEU A 22 19.22 -18.15 6.12
N VAL A 23 19.11 -19.44 6.39
CA VAL A 23 18.60 -20.42 5.42
C VAL A 23 17.07 -20.46 5.39
N ALA A 24 16.40 -20.19 6.52
CA ALA A 24 14.93 -20.22 6.58
C ALA A 24 14.28 -19.09 5.77
N ASP A 25 14.88 -17.89 5.76
CA ASP A 25 14.36 -16.73 5.02
C ASP A 25 14.59 -16.84 3.50
N ALA A 26 15.63 -17.55 3.07
CA ALA A 26 15.97 -17.70 1.65
C ALA A 26 15.00 -18.63 0.89
N ILE A 27 14.38 -19.60 1.59
CA ILE A 27 13.50 -20.60 0.97
C ILE A 27 12.10 -20.03 0.65
N SER A 28 11.68 -18.95 1.33
CA SER A 28 10.35 -18.33 1.12
C SER A 28 10.23 -17.43 -0.12
N ASN A 29 11.32 -17.16 -0.85
CA ASN A 29 11.35 -16.16 -1.93
C ASN A 29 11.36 -16.75 -3.35
N GLN A 30 11.13 -18.05 -3.53
CA GLN A 30 11.15 -18.66 -4.87
C GLN A 30 9.99 -18.23 -5.79
N ASP A 31 8.94 -17.57 -5.29
CA ASP A 31 7.80 -17.13 -6.12
C ASP A 31 7.94 -15.70 -6.70
N GLY A 32 9.08 -15.05 -6.49
CA GLY A 32 9.38 -13.75 -7.09
C GLY A 32 8.43 -12.63 -6.67
N SER A 33 7.82 -12.72 -5.48
CA SER A 33 7.17 -11.59 -4.83
C SER A 33 8.25 -10.72 -4.18
N THR A 34 8.38 -9.47 -4.65
CA THR A 34 9.43 -8.50 -4.25
C THR A 34 9.26 -7.94 -2.84
N VAL A 35 8.41 -8.57 -2.03
CA VAL A 35 7.76 -7.94 -0.88
C VAL A 35 8.54 -8.11 0.42
N ALA A 36 9.31 -9.18 0.58
CA ALA A 36 10.07 -9.46 1.79
C ALA A 36 11.41 -8.72 1.84
N ILE A 37 11.65 -7.94 2.90
CA ILE A 37 13.00 -7.46 3.25
C ILE A 37 13.74 -8.61 3.92
N THR A 38 14.83 -9.08 3.32
CA THR A 38 15.66 -10.15 3.89
C THR A 38 16.45 -9.64 5.10
N GLN A 39 16.83 -10.54 6.01
CA GLN A 39 17.71 -10.19 7.13
C GLN A 39 19.02 -9.54 6.64
N GLU A 40 19.56 -10.00 5.51
CA GLU A 40 20.73 -9.38 4.89
C GLU A 40 20.50 -7.90 4.55
N MET A 41 19.34 -7.55 3.99
CA MET A 41 19.01 -6.16 3.72
C MET A 41 18.87 -5.34 5.00
N LYS A 42 18.27 -5.90 6.06
CA LYS A 42 18.18 -5.24 7.37
C LYS A 42 19.58 -4.92 7.90
N ASN A 43 20.51 -5.89 7.79
CA ASN A 43 21.91 -5.70 8.18
C ASN A 43 22.60 -4.62 7.33
N GLN A 44 22.39 -4.60 6.01
CA GLN A 44 22.95 -3.56 5.13
C GLN A 44 22.41 -2.16 5.49
N ILE A 45 21.14 -2.04 5.83
CA ILE A 45 20.53 -0.77 6.28
C ILE A 45 21.16 -0.34 7.60
N GLN A 46 21.25 -1.25 8.57
CA GLN A 46 21.86 -0.96 9.86
C GLN A 46 23.30 -0.48 9.70
N GLN A 47 24.11 -1.17 8.88
CA GLN A 47 25.48 -0.77 8.58
C GLN A 47 25.53 0.62 7.90
N ALA A 48 24.67 0.88 6.92
CA ALA A 48 24.62 2.18 6.26
C ALA A 48 24.31 3.32 7.24
N VAL A 49 23.38 3.11 8.17
CA VAL A 49 23.02 4.13 9.17
C VAL A 49 24.11 4.27 10.25
N GLN A 50 24.77 3.17 10.64
CA GLN A 50 25.88 3.20 11.60
C GLN A 50 27.10 3.97 11.07
N ASN A 51 27.35 3.89 9.77
CA ASN A 51 28.47 4.56 9.12
C ASN A 51 28.25 6.08 8.92
N ILE A 52 27.05 6.59 9.20
CA ILE A 52 26.78 8.03 9.16
C ILE A 52 27.64 8.76 10.19
N ASP A 53 28.36 9.76 9.74
CA ASP A 53 28.81 10.87 10.58
C ASP A 53 27.76 11.97 10.54
N ILE A 54 27.05 12.16 11.65
CA ILE A 54 25.99 13.17 11.75
C ILE A 54 26.52 14.60 11.64
N ASN A 55 27.81 14.83 11.93
CA ASN A 55 28.42 16.15 11.82
C ASN A 55 28.87 16.46 10.38
N ASN A 56 28.88 15.45 9.50
CA ASN A 56 29.31 15.57 8.12
C ASN A 56 28.39 14.75 7.18
N LEU A 57 27.08 14.84 7.42
CA LEU A 57 26.09 14.07 6.67
C LEU A 57 26.01 14.55 5.22
N SER A 58 26.31 13.65 4.26
CA SER A 58 26.21 13.94 2.84
C SER A 58 24.88 13.50 2.22
N GLU A 59 24.53 14.05 1.06
CA GLU A 59 23.35 13.61 0.29
C GLU A 59 23.48 12.16 -0.19
N ASN A 60 24.71 11.68 -0.39
CA ASN A 60 24.99 10.30 -0.74
C ASN A 60 24.68 9.36 0.43
N ASP A 61 24.99 9.76 1.67
CA ASP A 61 24.67 8.97 2.87
C ASP A 61 23.15 8.83 3.02
N ILE A 62 22.43 9.96 2.91
CA ILE A 62 20.96 9.99 2.94
C ILE A 62 20.38 9.09 1.85
N SER A 63 20.88 9.21 0.63
CA SER A 63 20.41 8.38 -0.50
C SER A 63 20.71 6.90 -0.29
N ASN A 64 21.88 6.53 0.24
CA ASN A 64 22.25 5.14 0.51
C ASN A 64 21.30 4.46 1.52
N ILE A 65 20.80 5.20 2.51
CA ILE A 65 19.83 4.73 3.49
C ILE A 65 18.44 4.62 2.83
N LEU A 66 18.01 5.68 2.14
CA LEU A 66 16.64 5.79 1.65
C LEU A 66 16.37 5.00 0.37
N ASN A 67 17.39 4.72 -0.46
CA ASN A 67 17.27 3.83 -1.61
C ASN A 67 16.94 2.38 -1.23
N LYS A 68 16.97 2.05 0.06
CA LYS A 68 16.55 0.75 0.59
C LYS A 68 15.02 0.66 0.76
N PHE A 69 14.29 1.79 0.72
CA PHE A 69 12.85 1.79 0.47
C PHE A 69 12.62 1.38 -0.97
N ARG A 70 12.34 0.10 -1.18
CA ARG A 70 12.18 -0.45 -2.53
C ARG A 70 10.85 -0.04 -3.13
N LYS A 71 10.87 0.25 -4.43
CA LYS A 71 9.67 0.20 -5.26
C LYS A 71 9.03 -1.16 -5.08
N VAL A 72 7.73 -1.18 -4.81
CA VAL A 72 6.97 -2.41 -4.67
C VAL A 72 6.24 -2.74 -5.96
N GLU A 73 6.22 -4.02 -6.29
CA GLU A 73 5.48 -4.55 -7.42
C GLU A 73 4.77 -5.83 -7.00
N PHE A 74 3.48 -5.70 -6.72
CA PHE A 74 2.58 -6.82 -6.52
C PHE A 74 2.13 -7.38 -7.88
N LYS A 75 1.80 -8.67 -7.88
CA LYS A 75 1.21 -9.38 -9.01
C LYS A 75 -0.28 -9.63 -8.75
N HIS A 76 -0.99 -10.16 -9.74
CA HIS A 76 -2.45 -10.37 -9.64
C HIS A 76 -2.86 -11.54 -8.75
N ASP A 77 -1.94 -12.47 -8.53
CA ASP A 77 -2.00 -13.60 -7.62
C ASP A 77 -1.44 -13.28 -6.22
N SER A 78 -0.84 -12.10 -6.03
CA SER A 78 -0.43 -11.64 -4.71
C SER A 78 -1.60 -11.54 -3.75
N LYS A 79 -1.35 -11.85 -2.48
CA LYS A 79 -2.30 -11.77 -1.38
C LYS A 79 -2.28 -10.41 -0.70
N ARG A 80 -3.41 -10.03 -0.09
CA ARG A 80 -3.51 -8.77 0.68
C ARG A 80 -2.60 -8.76 1.90
N ASN A 81 -2.39 -9.92 2.53
CA ASN A 81 -1.45 -10.04 3.64
C ASN A 81 0.01 -9.77 3.21
N GLU A 82 0.38 -9.91 1.93
CA GLU A 82 1.69 -9.47 1.44
C GLU A 82 1.81 -7.95 1.51
N ILE A 83 0.72 -7.18 1.29
CA ILE A 83 0.71 -5.73 1.52
C ILE A 83 0.94 -5.41 3.02
N SER A 84 0.33 -6.20 3.92
CA SER A 84 0.61 -6.08 5.35
C SER A 84 2.08 -6.39 5.68
N THR A 85 2.66 -7.43 5.08
CA THR A 85 4.08 -7.76 5.21
C THR A 85 4.96 -6.61 4.72
N TYR A 86 4.62 -6.02 3.57
CA TYR A 86 5.30 -4.85 3.04
C TYR A 86 5.30 -3.66 4.01
N PHE A 87 4.16 -3.34 4.62
CA PHE A 87 4.09 -2.27 5.61
C PHE A 87 4.89 -2.59 6.88
N ASN A 88 4.87 -3.84 7.36
CA ASN A 88 5.72 -4.25 8.48
C ASN A 88 7.21 -4.15 8.14
N ASN A 89 7.58 -4.45 6.90
CA ASN A 89 8.95 -4.28 6.44
C ASN A 89 9.38 -2.80 6.43
N ILE A 90 8.52 -1.89 5.98
CA ILE A 90 8.76 -0.45 6.12
C ILE A 90 8.95 -0.05 7.59
N LYS A 91 8.09 -0.56 8.48
CA LYS A 91 8.17 -0.31 9.93
C LYS A 91 9.50 -0.78 10.53
N ASP A 92 9.98 -1.95 10.12
CA ASP A 92 11.27 -2.49 10.56
C ASP A 92 12.43 -1.59 10.13
N VAL A 93 12.42 -1.15 8.86
CA VAL A 93 13.44 -0.21 8.33
C VAL A 93 13.43 1.10 9.12
N LEU A 94 12.26 1.68 9.33
CA LEU A 94 12.10 2.90 10.13
C LEU A 94 12.61 2.72 11.56
N THR A 95 12.35 1.56 12.17
CA THR A 95 12.82 1.23 13.53
C THR A 95 14.34 1.13 13.59
N ILE A 96 14.97 0.51 12.58
CA ILE A 96 16.45 0.45 12.48
C ILE A 96 17.02 1.86 12.39
N ILE A 97 16.50 2.69 11.47
CA ILE A 97 16.94 4.08 11.31
C ILE A 97 16.79 4.84 12.63
N LYS A 98 15.63 4.73 13.29
CA LYS A 98 15.35 5.39 14.56
C LYS A 98 16.36 5.01 15.65
N ASN A 99 16.55 3.71 15.87
CA ASN A 99 17.39 3.23 16.96
C ASN A 99 18.85 3.63 16.76
N THR A 100 19.38 3.51 15.54
CA THR A 100 20.75 3.92 15.26
C THR A 100 20.93 5.44 15.35
N LEU A 101 19.93 6.23 14.95
CA LEU A 101 19.98 7.70 15.12
C LEU A 101 19.91 8.12 16.58
N LYS A 102 19.20 7.39 17.46
CA LYS A 102 19.18 7.69 18.90
C LYS A 102 20.54 7.54 19.57
N GLU A 103 21.40 6.66 19.07
CA GLU A 103 22.76 6.48 19.59
C GLU A 103 23.68 7.64 19.19
N LYS A 104 23.35 8.33 18.07
CA LYS A 104 24.16 9.41 17.50
C LYS A 104 23.61 10.79 17.83
N THR A 105 22.31 10.91 18.10
CA THR A 105 21.59 12.19 18.32
C THR A 105 20.89 12.19 19.68
N ASN A 106 20.25 13.30 20.06
CA ASN A 106 19.41 13.33 21.27
C ASN A 106 18.05 12.65 21.01
N GLU A 107 17.48 11.95 22.01
CA GLU A 107 16.19 11.27 21.85
C GLU A 107 15.02 12.20 21.47
N ASN A 108 15.18 13.50 21.73
CA ASN A 108 14.20 14.54 21.44
C ASN A 108 14.29 15.13 20.02
N ASN A 109 15.20 14.64 19.18
CA ASN A 109 15.40 15.11 17.81
C ASN A 109 14.10 15.00 16.98
N SER A 110 13.87 15.96 16.09
CA SER A 110 12.67 16.00 15.26
C SER A 110 12.53 14.76 14.37
N ILE A 111 13.64 14.23 13.86
CA ILE A 111 13.61 13.04 13.00
C ILE A 111 13.06 11.81 13.73
N ILE A 112 13.43 11.62 15.00
CA ILE A 112 12.98 10.49 15.83
C ILE A 112 11.47 10.57 16.01
N LYS A 113 10.96 11.76 16.36
CA LYS A 113 9.51 12.01 16.51
C LYS A 113 8.75 11.83 15.19
N THR A 114 9.32 12.27 14.08
CA THR A 114 8.72 12.10 12.75
C THR A 114 8.68 10.62 12.36
N ILE A 115 9.75 9.86 12.59
CA ILE A 115 9.78 8.41 12.36
C ILE A 115 8.74 7.69 13.22
N ASP A 116 8.58 8.05 14.50
CA ASP A 116 7.55 7.45 15.37
C ASP A 116 6.13 7.70 14.82
N LYS A 117 5.83 8.92 14.36
CA LYS A 117 4.53 9.25 13.75
C LYS A 117 4.27 8.46 12.46
N ILE A 118 5.26 8.36 11.57
CA ILE A 118 5.15 7.56 10.34
C ILE A 118 4.95 6.09 10.69
N THR A 119 5.70 5.57 11.66
CA THR A 119 5.60 4.18 12.14
C THR A 119 4.19 3.84 12.61
N ASN A 120 3.57 4.71 13.42
CA ASN A 120 2.19 4.52 13.89
C ASN A 120 1.18 4.52 12.74
N ALA A 121 1.36 5.38 11.74
CA ALA A 121 0.51 5.42 10.55
C ALA A 121 0.67 4.14 9.70
N ILE A 122 1.90 3.65 9.53
CA ILE A 122 2.22 2.40 8.83
C ILE A 122 1.64 1.18 9.56
N GLU A 123 1.60 1.19 10.89
CA GLU A 123 0.99 0.12 11.67
C GLU A 123 -0.53 0.00 11.39
N LYS A 124 -1.24 1.13 11.25
CA LYS A 124 -2.65 1.12 10.84
C LYS A 124 -2.82 0.48 9.46
N LEU A 125 -1.93 0.83 8.53
CA LEU A 125 -1.94 0.29 7.16
C LEU A 125 -1.69 -1.24 7.13
N ALA A 126 -0.71 -1.72 7.90
CA ALA A 126 -0.44 -3.15 8.03
C ALA A 126 -1.66 -3.91 8.59
N ASN A 127 -2.22 -3.43 9.70
CA ASN A 127 -3.37 -4.07 10.36
C ASN A 127 -4.63 -4.10 9.48
N ALA A 128 -4.82 -3.05 8.68
CA ALA A 128 -5.96 -2.92 7.79
C ALA A 128 -5.89 -3.85 6.58
N THR A 129 -4.69 -4.21 6.12
CA THR A 129 -4.45 -5.02 4.91
C THR A 129 -4.19 -6.49 5.19
N ASN A 130 -4.05 -6.89 6.46
CA ASN A 130 -3.83 -8.27 6.85
C ASN A 130 -5.06 -9.18 6.58
N SER A 131 -5.08 -9.80 5.41
CA SER A 131 -6.13 -10.72 4.96
C SER A 131 -5.59 -11.76 3.98
N ASN A 132 -6.11 -12.98 4.04
CA ASN A 132 -5.68 -14.08 3.17
C ASN A 132 -6.31 -14.06 1.77
N PHE A 133 -7.14 -13.07 1.46
CA PHE A 133 -7.67 -12.86 0.10
C PHE A 133 -6.57 -12.43 -0.86
N ASN A 134 -6.76 -12.72 -2.15
CA ASN A 134 -5.92 -12.11 -3.18
C ASN A 134 -6.18 -10.60 -3.26
N ILE A 135 -5.20 -9.84 -3.73
CA ILE A 135 -5.39 -8.42 -4.05
C ILE A 135 -6.58 -8.25 -4.99
N VAL A 136 -6.77 -9.20 -5.91
CA VAL A 136 -7.88 -9.21 -6.84
C VAL A 136 -8.82 -10.37 -6.55
N GLU A 137 -9.90 -10.07 -5.84
CA GLU A 137 -11.01 -11.00 -5.64
C GLU A 137 -12.20 -10.56 -6.48
N ILE A 138 -12.64 -11.41 -7.40
CA ILE A 138 -13.87 -11.21 -8.18
C ILE A 138 -14.96 -12.05 -7.55
N ASN A 139 -16.15 -11.48 -7.37
CA ASN A 139 -17.24 -12.18 -6.72
C ASN A 139 -17.89 -13.22 -7.65
N ASN A 140 -17.69 -14.49 -7.35
CA ASN A 140 -18.20 -15.61 -8.15
C ASN A 140 -19.54 -16.18 -7.64
N THR A 141 -20.29 -15.43 -6.82
CA THR A 141 -21.66 -15.83 -6.41
C THR A 141 -22.66 -15.65 -7.54
N ASP A 142 -23.85 -16.24 -7.41
CA ASP A 142 -24.90 -16.24 -8.45
C ASP A 142 -25.33 -14.84 -8.88
N ASN A 143 -25.43 -13.90 -7.94
CA ASN A 143 -25.79 -12.51 -8.23
C ASN A 143 -24.67 -11.71 -8.93
N LYS A 144 -23.42 -12.19 -8.91
CA LYS A 144 -22.22 -11.60 -9.53
C LYS A 144 -21.94 -10.13 -9.18
N ALA A 145 -22.63 -9.62 -8.17
CA ALA A 145 -22.50 -8.24 -7.70
C ALA A 145 -21.17 -8.06 -6.98
N SER A 146 -20.65 -6.84 -6.95
CA SER A 146 -19.51 -6.52 -6.11
C SER A 146 -19.83 -6.75 -4.62
N ILE A 147 -18.80 -7.00 -3.81
CA ILE A 147 -18.92 -7.02 -2.35
C ILE A 147 -18.26 -5.74 -1.80
N PRO A 148 -18.99 -4.89 -1.07
CA PRO A 148 -18.41 -3.75 -0.37
C PRO A 148 -17.30 -4.20 0.59
N SER A 149 -16.25 -3.40 0.71
CA SER A 149 -15.17 -3.73 1.64
C SER A 149 -15.57 -3.54 3.09
N ASP A 150 -14.82 -4.18 3.99
CA ASP A 150 -14.93 -3.90 5.42
C ASP A 150 -14.64 -2.41 5.69
N LYS A 151 -15.63 -1.72 6.26
CA LYS A 151 -15.57 -0.28 6.50
C LYS A 151 -14.37 0.11 7.36
N LYS A 152 -14.11 -0.67 8.42
CA LYS A 152 -13.05 -0.36 9.39
C LYS A 152 -11.67 -0.50 8.77
N SER A 153 -11.44 -1.55 7.99
CA SER A 153 -10.24 -1.74 7.18
C SER A 153 -10.02 -0.57 6.21
N VAL A 154 -11.04 -0.17 5.44
CA VAL A 154 -10.91 0.97 4.52
C VAL A 154 -10.61 2.27 5.29
N GLN A 155 -11.30 2.51 6.41
CA GLN A 155 -11.08 3.70 7.23
C GLN A 155 -9.65 3.75 7.76
N TYR A 156 -9.10 2.64 8.26
CA TYR A 156 -7.71 2.58 8.72
C TYR A 156 -6.69 2.81 7.60
N ILE A 157 -6.97 2.38 6.37
CA ILE A 157 -6.12 2.70 5.22
C ILE A 157 -6.15 4.21 4.93
N ILE A 158 -7.35 4.79 4.89
CA ILE A 158 -7.53 6.24 4.70
C ILE A 158 -6.81 7.03 5.78
N ASP A 159 -7.01 6.67 7.06
CA ASP A 159 -6.42 7.36 8.21
C ASP A 159 -4.89 7.27 8.21
N GLY A 160 -4.32 6.09 7.94
CA GLY A 160 -2.87 5.92 7.87
C GLY A 160 -2.24 6.76 6.75
N ILE A 161 -2.83 6.75 5.55
CA ILE A 161 -2.35 7.59 4.43
C ILE A 161 -2.54 9.08 4.75
N LYS A 162 -3.66 9.47 5.38
CA LYS A 162 -3.93 10.84 5.81
C LYS A 162 -2.90 11.33 6.81
N GLU A 163 -2.55 10.54 7.81
CA GLU A 163 -1.52 10.91 8.79
C GLU A 163 -0.16 11.15 8.14
N ILE A 164 0.26 10.29 7.21
CA ILE A 164 1.50 10.50 6.44
C ILE A 164 1.39 11.78 5.59
N GLY A 165 0.24 12.03 4.97
CA GLY A 165 -0.01 13.26 4.22
C GLY A 165 0.03 14.53 5.07
N GLU A 166 -0.45 14.50 6.31
CA GLU A 166 -0.34 15.64 7.23
C GLU A 166 1.11 15.87 7.68
N ILE A 167 1.89 14.80 7.89
CA ILE A 167 3.33 14.91 8.17
C ILE A 167 4.06 15.53 6.99
N ALA A 168 3.70 15.18 5.74
CA ALA A 168 4.30 15.72 4.51
C ALA A 168 4.12 17.24 4.36
N LYS A 169 3.05 17.83 4.91
CA LYS A 169 2.83 19.28 4.84
C LYS A 169 3.87 20.08 5.64
N ILE A 170 4.46 19.50 6.69
CA ILE A 170 5.43 20.17 7.57
C ILE A 170 6.66 20.64 6.77
N PRO A 171 7.29 19.80 5.93
CA PRO A 171 8.36 20.24 5.02
C PRO A 171 7.86 20.84 3.69
N ASN A 172 6.61 21.28 3.59
CA ASN A 172 5.99 21.79 2.35
C ASN A 172 5.96 20.80 1.18
N ILE A 173 5.89 19.49 1.45
CA ILE A 173 5.68 18.47 0.41
C ILE A 173 4.19 18.47 0.04
N ASN A 174 3.86 19.00 -1.14
CA ASN A 174 2.48 19.11 -1.58
C ASN A 174 2.01 17.86 -2.33
N ILE A 175 0.79 17.43 -2.04
CA ILE A 175 0.08 16.37 -2.76
C ILE A 175 -1.03 17.06 -3.56
N GLU A 176 -0.75 17.26 -4.85
CA GLU A 176 -1.58 18.04 -5.78
C GLU A 176 -2.71 17.23 -6.41
N GLN A 177 -3.72 17.96 -6.91
CA GLN A 177 -4.84 17.43 -7.69
C GLN A 177 -4.91 18.22 -8.99
N ASN A 178 -4.74 17.57 -10.14
CA ASN A 178 -4.63 18.23 -11.43
C ASN A 178 -5.77 17.88 -12.40
N ASN A 179 -6.71 17.00 -12.03
CA ASN A 179 -7.86 16.70 -12.89
C ASN A 179 -9.16 16.32 -12.16
N ASN A 180 -10.27 16.89 -12.64
CA ASN A 180 -11.63 16.75 -12.11
C ASN A 180 -12.61 16.17 -13.14
N GLU A 181 -12.15 15.25 -14.00
CA GLU A 181 -13.07 14.56 -14.88
C GLU A 181 -13.83 13.48 -14.10
N GLU A 182 -15.11 13.75 -13.87
CA GLU A 182 -16.07 12.82 -13.28
C GLU A 182 -16.17 11.51 -14.09
N VAL A 183 -16.52 10.42 -13.42
CA VAL A 183 -16.77 9.13 -14.07
C VAL A 183 -18.22 8.71 -13.85
N PRO A 184 -19.09 8.80 -14.86
CA PRO A 184 -20.49 8.43 -14.71
C PRO A 184 -20.70 6.91 -14.69
N ALA A 185 -21.84 6.50 -14.11
CA ALA A 185 -22.32 5.11 -14.10
C ALA A 185 -23.59 4.98 -14.97
N HIS A 186 -23.47 5.27 -16.26
CA HIS A 186 -24.63 5.31 -17.17
C HIS A 186 -25.21 3.92 -17.49
N SER A 187 -24.36 2.89 -17.59
CA SER A 187 -24.77 1.51 -17.86
C SER A 187 -23.74 0.52 -17.32
N SER A 188 -24.07 -0.78 -17.35
CA SER A 188 -23.18 -1.87 -16.94
C SER A 188 -21.94 -2.06 -17.84
N GLN A 189 -21.77 -1.25 -18.89
CA GLN A 189 -20.57 -1.20 -19.73
C GLN A 189 -19.49 -0.24 -19.20
N TYR A 190 -19.82 0.63 -18.25
CA TYR A 190 -18.92 1.65 -17.73
C TYR A 190 -18.06 1.11 -16.58
N ALA A 191 -16.93 1.77 -16.36
CA ALA A 191 -15.94 1.38 -15.36
C ALA A 191 -16.50 1.15 -13.94
N PRO A 192 -17.42 2.00 -13.41
CA PRO A 192 -17.96 1.77 -12.06
C PRO A 192 -18.64 0.42 -11.90
N ALA A 193 -19.28 -0.13 -12.94
CA ALA A 193 -19.95 -1.42 -12.86
C ALA A 193 -18.99 -2.53 -12.40
N ALA A 194 -17.78 -2.61 -12.97
CA ALA A 194 -16.77 -3.60 -12.57
C ALA A 194 -16.30 -3.42 -11.12
N LEU A 195 -16.29 -2.18 -10.60
CA LEU A 195 -15.87 -1.87 -9.25
C LEU A 195 -16.97 -2.16 -8.20
N ASN A 196 -18.18 -1.63 -8.42
CA ASN A 196 -19.19 -1.49 -7.38
C ASN A 196 -20.63 -1.80 -7.83
N SER A 197 -20.85 -2.64 -8.87
CA SER A 197 -22.21 -3.08 -9.20
C SER A 197 -22.89 -3.76 -8.03
N GLY A 198 -24.20 -3.51 -7.93
CA GLY A 198 -25.04 -3.93 -6.82
C GLY A 198 -25.89 -5.17 -7.04
N THR A 199 -26.10 -5.51 -8.31
CA THR A 199 -26.98 -6.59 -8.75
C THR A 199 -26.56 -7.05 -10.14
N ASN A 200 -26.86 -8.31 -10.44
CA ASN A 200 -26.60 -8.97 -11.71
C ASN A 200 -25.12 -8.96 -12.14
N ALA A 201 -24.84 -9.75 -13.16
CA ALA A 201 -23.55 -9.69 -13.84
C ALA A 201 -23.43 -8.42 -14.67
N VAL A 202 -22.22 -7.87 -14.72
CA VAL A 202 -21.90 -6.69 -15.53
C VAL A 202 -21.53 -7.06 -16.97
N ASP A 203 -21.48 -6.05 -17.84
CA ASP A 203 -21.01 -6.23 -19.21
C ASP A 203 -19.48 -6.36 -19.25
N LEU A 204 -18.98 -7.15 -20.21
CA LEU A 204 -17.55 -7.38 -20.43
C LEU A 204 -16.76 -6.06 -20.55
N LYS A 205 -17.32 -5.05 -21.22
CA LYS A 205 -16.68 -3.76 -21.49
C LYS A 205 -16.33 -2.96 -20.24
N SER A 206 -17.04 -3.18 -19.13
CA SER A 206 -16.78 -2.47 -17.87
C SER A 206 -15.37 -2.69 -17.34
N SER A 207 -14.82 -3.89 -17.53
CA SER A 207 -13.44 -4.21 -17.13
C SER A 207 -12.39 -3.44 -17.91
N SER A 208 -12.55 -3.34 -19.23
CA SER A 208 -11.65 -2.59 -20.11
C SER A 208 -11.72 -1.09 -19.81
N ALA A 209 -12.93 -0.55 -19.60
CA ALA A 209 -13.11 0.83 -19.18
C ALA A 209 -12.44 1.12 -17.82
N LEU A 210 -12.57 0.21 -16.85
CA LEU A 210 -11.90 0.33 -15.55
C LEU A 210 -10.38 0.35 -15.69
N ASN A 211 -9.82 -0.58 -16.46
CA ASN A 211 -8.38 -0.66 -16.72
C ASN A 211 -7.86 0.61 -17.41
N GLN A 212 -8.61 1.16 -18.38
CA GLN A 212 -8.26 2.40 -19.06
C GLN A 212 -8.23 3.61 -18.10
N ILE A 213 -9.19 3.71 -17.18
CA ILE A 213 -9.19 4.81 -16.19
C ILE A 213 -8.01 4.67 -15.24
N VAL A 214 -7.79 3.46 -14.70
CA VAL A 214 -6.69 3.23 -13.75
C VAL A 214 -5.33 3.47 -14.40
N SER A 215 -5.11 3.01 -15.63
CA SER A 215 -3.84 3.20 -16.34
C SER A 215 -3.47 4.68 -16.49
N LYS A 216 -4.46 5.55 -16.71
CA LYS A 216 -4.27 7.01 -16.85
C LYS A 216 -4.23 7.77 -15.53
N ALA A 217 -4.71 7.19 -14.43
CA ALA A 217 -4.74 7.87 -13.14
C ALA A 217 -3.33 8.16 -12.60
N ASN A 218 -3.10 9.36 -12.07
CA ASN A 218 -1.85 9.74 -11.45
C ASN A 218 -1.80 9.28 -9.98
N ALA A 219 -0.65 8.78 -9.52
CA ALA A 219 -0.47 8.27 -8.17
C ALA A 219 -0.68 9.34 -7.07
N GLN A 220 -0.21 10.58 -7.30
CA GLN A 220 -0.38 11.69 -6.35
C GLN A 220 -1.85 12.10 -6.23
N GLU A 221 -2.58 12.13 -7.34
CA GLU A 221 -4.02 12.42 -7.34
C GLU A 221 -4.81 11.32 -6.63
N MET A 222 -4.45 10.04 -6.85
CA MET A 222 -5.03 8.92 -6.11
C MET A 222 -4.76 9.04 -4.60
N LEU A 223 -3.55 9.40 -4.19
CA LEU A 223 -3.24 9.62 -2.77
C LEU A 223 -4.04 10.79 -2.19
N LYS A 224 -4.14 11.91 -2.91
CA LYS A 224 -4.93 13.07 -2.50
C LYS A 224 -6.39 12.73 -2.29
N THR A 225 -6.99 11.99 -3.23
CA THR A 225 -8.38 11.56 -3.14
C THR A 225 -8.60 10.56 -1.99
N ILE A 226 -7.64 9.68 -1.70
CA ILE A 226 -7.67 8.81 -0.51
C ILE A 226 -7.64 9.65 0.78
N ILE A 227 -6.72 10.61 0.90
CA ILE A 227 -6.59 11.49 2.07
C ILE A 227 -7.91 12.23 2.37
N ASN A 228 -8.60 12.66 1.32
CA ASN A 228 -9.85 13.42 1.40
C ASN A 228 -11.10 12.53 1.43
N SER A 229 -10.95 11.20 1.38
CA SER A 229 -12.08 10.28 1.31
C SER A 229 -12.77 10.09 2.65
N THR A 230 -14.04 9.72 2.57
CA THR A 230 -14.86 9.34 3.71
C THR A 230 -15.50 7.99 3.45
N THR A 231 -15.86 7.25 4.51
CA THR A 231 -16.53 5.96 4.39
C THR A 231 -18.01 6.07 4.71
N VAL A 232 -18.80 5.13 4.20
CA VAL A 232 -20.22 4.97 4.55
C VAL A 232 -20.47 3.55 5.07
N SER A 233 -21.67 3.29 5.60
CA SER A 233 -22.07 1.92 5.94
C SER A 233 -22.11 1.04 4.68
N ASN A 234 -21.81 -0.25 4.81
CA ASN A 234 -21.94 -1.22 3.72
C ASN A 234 -23.38 -1.50 3.28
N THR A 235 -24.36 -1.03 4.07
CA THR A 235 -25.78 -1.01 3.73
C THR A 235 -26.23 0.29 3.08
N HIS A 236 -25.38 1.32 3.03
CA HIS A 236 -25.73 2.61 2.47
C HIS A 236 -25.67 2.55 0.94
N ASP A 237 -26.80 2.85 0.30
CA ASP A 237 -26.88 2.91 -1.16
C ASP A 237 -26.25 4.21 -1.68
N ILE A 238 -25.14 4.07 -2.41
CA ILE A 238 -24.40 5.17 -3.03
C ILE A 238 -24.84 5.46 -4.48
N SER A 239 -25.82 4.72 -4.99
CA SER A 239 -26.29 4.78 -6.38
C SER A 239 -27.52 5.66 -6.62
N GLN A 240 -27.84 6.56 -5.69
CA GLN A 240 -29.01 7.44 -5.75
C GLN A 240 -29.00 8.32 -7.01
N GLY A 241 -29.76 7.93 -8.04
CA GLY A 241 -29.79 8.54 -9.37
C GLY A 241 -28.70 7.99 -10.30
N CYS A 242 -29.05 7.74 -11.58
CA CYS A 242 -28.16 7.19 -12.63
C CYS A 242 -26.88 8.02 -12.91
N SER A 243 -26.72 9.14 -12.22
CA SER A 243 -25.68 10.15 -12.44
C SER A 243 -25.04 10.63 -11.14
N ASN A 244 -25.20 9.93 -10.01
CA ASN A 244 -24.51 10.36 -8.78
C ASN A 244 -23.00 10.24 -8.96
N LYS A 245 -22.39 11.40 -9.18
CA LYS A 245 -20.97 11.60 -9.46
C LYS A 245 -20.26 12.26 -8.28
N ASP A 246 -20.86 12.26 -7.09
CA ASP A 246 -20.27 12.88 -5.89
C ASP A 246 -19.63 11.87 -4.93
N ASN A 247 -19.47 10.61 -5.36
CA ASN A 247 -18.84 9.59 -4.54
C ASN A 247 -17.31 9.71 -4.62
N ASN A 248 -16.68 9.91 -3.45
CA ASN A 248 -15.23 9.80 -3.27
C ASN A 248 -14.79 8.32 -3.19
N ALA A 249 -13.49 8.09 -3.19
CA ALA A 249 -12.92 6.75 -3.20
C ALA A 249 -13.42 5.86 -2.04
N GLY A 250 -13.42 6.38 -0.81
CA GLY A 250 -13.86 5.63 0.37
C GLY A 250 -15.33 5.20 0.30
N ARG A 251 -16.21 6.08 -0.21
CA ARG A 251 -17.64 5.77 -0.41
C ARG A 251 -17.83 4.70 -1.47
N LEU A 252 -17.14 4.80 -2.61
CA LEU A 252 -17.19 3.81 -3.70
C LEU A 252 -16.74 2.41 -3.24
N THR A 253 -15.79 2.35 -2.31
CA THR A 253 -15.25 1.08 -1.79
C THR A 253 -16.15 0.44 -0.73
N THR A 254 -16.75 1.24 0.15
CA THR A 254 -17.50 0.78 1.34
C THR A 254 -19.00 0.77 1.16
N GLY A 255 -19.56 1.61 0.28
CA GLY A 255 -20.99 1.66 0.00
C GLY A 255 -21.45 0.55 -0.93
N LYS A 256 -22.77 0.37 -1.00
CA LYS A 256 -23.43 -0.57 -1.90
C LYS A 256 -24.11 0.19 -3.05
N SER A 257 -24.17 -0.41 -4.23
CA SER A 257 -25.09 0.03 -5.30
C SER A 257 -26.35 -0.84 -5.28
N SER A 258 -27.46 -0.31 -5.77
CA SER A 258 -28.68 -1.10 -6.05
C SER A 258 -28.80 -1.50 -7.52
N TYR A 259 -27.86 -1.07 -8.38
CA TYR A 259 -27.90 -1.25 -9.83
C TYR A 259 -26.68 -1.97 -10.39
N ASP A 260 -26.86 -2.63 -11.53
CA ASP A 260 -25.82 -3.34 -12.29
C ASP A 260 -24.74 -2.40 -12.86
N LYS A 261 -25.10 -1.15 -13.15
CA LYS A 261 -24.17 -0.09 -13.59
C LYS A 261 -23.23 0.44 -12.49
N GLY A 262 -23.45 0.06 -11.23
CA GLY A 262 -22.69 0.60 -10.10
C GLY A 262 -23.07 2.05 -9.76
N ALA A 263 -22.15 2.77 -9.12
CA ALA A 263 -22.28 4.16 -8.73
C ALA A 263 -21.09 4.99 -9.25
N GLY A 264 -21.37 6.17 -9.82
CA GLY A 264 -20.36 7.03 -10.44
C GLY A 264 -19.39 7.65 -9.43
N ALA A 265 -18.23 8.08 -9.92
CA ALA A 265 -17.13 8.66 -9.14
C ALA A 265 -16.95 10.16 -9.42
N LYS A 266 -16.53 10.90 -8.41
CA LYS A 266 -16.23 12.34 -8.50
C LYS A 266 -15.09 12.68 -9.44
N SER A 267 -14.15 11.76 -9.60
CA SER A 267 -13.08 11.90 -10.57
C SER A 267 -12.56 10.54 -11.03
N LYS A 268 -11.81 10.52 -12.13
CA LYS A 268 -10.99 9.36 -12.53
C LYS A 268 -10.04 8.91 -11.41
N ALA A 269 -9.48 9.86 -10.66
CA ALA A 269 -8.61 9.57 -9.52
C ALA A 269 -9.38 8.92 -8.36
N ASP A 270 -10.59 9.40 -8.04
CA ASP A 270 -11.46 8.78 -7.03
C ASP A 270 -11.82 7.34 -7.39
N LEU A 271 -12.14 7.07 -8.67
CA LEU A 271 -12.42 5.70 -9.11
C LEU A 271 -11.18 4.81 -8.98
N ALA A 272 -10.02 5.27 -9.46
CA ALA A 272 -8.78 4.49 -9.39
C ALA A 272 -8.32 4.28 -7.93
N ALA A 273 -8.46 5.29 -7.09
CA ALA A 273 -8.23 5.17 -5.65
C ALA A 273 -9.20 4.16 -5.00
N ALA A 274 -10.48 4.16 -5.39
CA ALA A 274 -11.45 3.20 -4.89
C ALA A 274 -11.10 1.75 -5.28
N VAL A 275 -10.57 1.55 -6.49
CA VAL A 275 -10.02 0.26 -6.94
C VAL A 275 -8.87 -0.18 -6.04
N ALA A 276 -7.90 0.71 -5.77
CA ALA A 276 -6.79 0.40 -4.85
C ALA A 276 -7.31 0.08 -3.44
N LEU A 277 -8.17 0.93 -2.87
CA LEU A 277 -8.75 0.71 -1.55
C LEU A 277 -9.51 -0.63 -1.47
N LYS A 278 -10.29 -0.99 -2.49
CA LYS A 278 -11.00 -2.29 -2.53
C LYS A 278 -10.04 -3.47 -2.57
N ALA A 279 -8.97 -3.35 -3.36
CA ALA A 279 -7.96 -4.38 -3.53
C ALA A 279 -7.05 -4.57 -2.29
N MET A 280 -6.83 -3.52 -1.49
CA MET A 280 -6.03 -3.58 -0.27
C MET A 280 -6.83 -3.96 0.98
N SER A 281 -8.09 -3.51 1.07
CA SER A 281 -8.93 -3.67 2.27
C SER A 281 -9.48 -5.08 2.45
N LYS A 282 -9.99 -5.40 3.65
CA LYS A 282 -10.60 -6.71 3.94
C LYS A 282 -11.95 -6.86 3.22
N ASN A 283 -12.29 -8.09 2.85
CA ASN A 283 -13.59 -8.54 2.30
C ASN A 283 -14.06 -7.95 0.97
N GLY A 284 -13.46 -6.85 0.48
CA GLY A 284 -13.86 -6.24 -0.78
C GLY A 284 -13.69 -7.20 -1.96
N LYS A 285 -14.70 -7.32 -2.82
CA LYS A 285 -14.63 -8.06 -4.09
C LYS A 285 -15.20 -7.24 -5.23
N PHE A 286 -14.58 -7.34 -6.40
CA PHE A 286 -15.05 -6.74 -7.64
C PHE A 286 -16.26 -7.51 -8.19
N ALA A 287 -17.08 -6.85 -9.00
CA ALA A 287 -18.18 -7.50 -9.68
C ALA A 287 -17.68 -8.51 -10.72
N ASN A 288 -18.50 -9.49 -11.06
CA ASN A 288 -18.23 -10.44 -12.14
C ASN A 288 -19.13 -10.18 -13.36
N CYS A 289 -18.65 -10.58 -14.53
CA CYS A 289 -19.40 -10.51 -15.77
C CYS A 289 -20.29 -11.74 -15.99
N LYS A 290 -21.17 -11.69 -17.00
CA LYS A 290 -22.15 -12.77 -17.28
C LYS A 290 -21.50 -14.15 -17.47
N ASN A 291 -20.28 -14.19 -18.00
CA ASN A 291 -19.55 -15.43 -18.27
C ASN A 291 -18.46 -15.62 -17.20
N ASN A 292 -18.71 -16.50 -16.22
CA ASN A 292 -17.87 -16.66 -15.02
C ASN A 292 -16.40 -16.98 -15.30
N ASN A 293 -16.08 -17.48 -16.50
CA ASN A 293 -14.73 -17.83 -16.94
C ASN A 293 -14.23 -16.93 -18.08
N ASN A 294 -14.74 -15.70 -18.19
CA ASN A 294 -14.23 -14.77 -19.18
C ASN A 294 -12.82 -14.30 -18.75
N ASN A 295 -11.81 -14.87 -19.41
CA ASN A 295 -10.41 -14.58 -19.16
C ASN A 295 -10.08 -13.12 -19.44
N GLU A 296 -10.70 -12.48 -20.42
CA GLU A 296 -10.46 -11.07 -20.75
C GLU A 296 -10.97 -10.15 -19.63
N TYR A 297 -12.23 -10.34 -19.18
CA TYR A 297 -12.81 -9.57 -18.07
C TYR A 297 -11.93 -9.66 -16.82
N THR A 298 -11.61 -10.88 -16.44
CA THR A 298 -10.83 -11.18 -15.24
C THR A 298 -9.43 -10.59 -15.33
N THR A 299 -8.79 -10.69 -16.50
CA THR A 299 -7.46 -10.12 -16.74
C THR A 299 -7.48 -8.59 -16.64
N ASN A 300 -8.47 -7.92 -17.22
CA ASN A 300 -8.59 -6.47 -17.17
C ASN A 300 -8.84 -5.95 -15.74
N VAL A 301 -9.73 -6.60 -14.98
CA VAL A 301 -9.96 -6.25 -13.57
C VAL A 301 -8.69 -6.48 -12.74
N ARG A 302 -7.97 -7.58 -12.99
CA ARG A 302 -6.70 -7.88 -12.31
C ARG A 302 -5.63 -6.83 -12.58
N GLN A 303 -5.43 -6.47 -13.84
CA GLN A 303 -4.47 -5.43 -14.23
C GLN A 303 -4.84 -4.08 -13.61
N ALA A 304 -6.11 -3.70 -13.65
CA ALA A 304 -6.59 -2.47 -13.01
C ALA A 304 -6.31 -2.47 -11.50
N ALA A 305 -6.69 -3.54 -10.79
CA ALA A 305 -6.50 -3.64 -9.35
C ALA A 305 -5.02 -3.56 -8.94
N VAL A 306 -4.16 -4.38 -9.56
CA VAL A 306 -2.73 -4.40 -9.25
C VAL A 306 -2.05 -3.09 -9.59
N ASN A 307 -2.37 -2.49 -10.75
CA ASN A 307 -1.81 -1.21 -11.15
C ASN A 307 -2.21 -0.10 -10.16
N ALA A 308 -3.47 -0.08 -9.72
CA ALA A 308 -3.93 0.89 -8.73
C ALA A 308 -3.20 0.74 -7.38
N VAL A 309 -3.06 -0.50 -6.88
CA VAL A 309 -2.32 -0.78 -5.65
C VAL A 309 -0.86 -0.35 -5.77
N ASN A 310 -0.16 -0.76 -6.83
CA ASN A 310 1.23 -0.40 -7.05
C ASN A 310 1.43 1.12 -7.17
N LYS A 311 0.50 1.85 -7.82
CA LYS A 311 0.56 3.32 -7.89
C LYS A 311 0.43 3.97 -6.52
N VAL A 312 -0.57 3.56 -5.72
CA VAL A 312 -0.79 4.13 -4.38
C VAL A 312 0.40 3.85 -3.45
N LEU A 313 0.87 2.60 -3.40
CA LEU A 313 1.96 2.22 -2.50
C LEU A 313 3.29 2.88 -2.88
N ASN A 314 3.61 2.94 -4.19
CA ASN A 314 4.83 3.60 -4.63
C ASN A 314 4.77 5.12 -4.47
N GLY A 315 3.61 5.75 -4.69
CA GLY A 315 3.45 7.17 -4.39
C GLY A 315 3.58 7.47 -2.89
N LEU A 316 3.05 6.59 -2.03
CA LEU A 316 3.20 6.70 -0.58
C LEU A 316 4.67 6.56 -0.16
N ASN A 317 5.42 5.64 -0.76
CA ASN A 317 6.87 5.52 -0.54
C ASN A 317 7.61 6.81 -0.88
N THR A 318 7.31 7.40 -2.03
CA THR A 318 7.93 8.67 -2.44
C THR A 318 7.70 9.73 -1.36
N ILE A 319 6.47 9.87 -0.86
CA ILE A 319 6.17 10.84 0.21
C ILE A 319 6.96 10.54 1.49
N ILE A 320 7.03 9.28 1.93
CA ILE A 320 7.80 8.90 3.12
C ILE A 320 9.28 9.21 2.95
N ILE A 321 9.86 8.87 1.79
CA ILE A 321 11.26 9.16 1.46
C ILE A 321 11.51 10.67 1.49
N ASP A 322 10.63 11.47 0.88
CA ASP A 322 10.79 12.93 0.83
C ASP A 322 10.66 13.56 2.22
N ILE A 323 9.76 13.06 3.07
CA ILE A 323 9.70 13.46 4.49
C ILE A 323 11.03 13.15 5.19
N LEU A 324 11.55 11.93 5.06
CA LEU A 324 12.79 11.53 5.72
C LEU A 324 13.98 12.34 5.20
N LYS A 325 14.09 12.59 3.89
CA LYS A 325 15.11 13.49 3.32
C LYS A 325 15.06 14.88 3.95
N ALA A 326 13.85 15.45 4.06
CA ALA A 326 13.67 16.76 4.67
C ALA A 326 14.09 16.78 6.14
N GLU A 327 13.83 15.72 6.90
CA GLU A 327 14.30 15.60 8.29
C GLU A 327 15.82 15.41 8.38
N PHE A 328 16.43 14.57 7.53
CA PHE A 328 17.89 14.41 7.50
C PHE A 328 18.60 15.73 7.14
N ASN A 329 18.04 16.52 6.24
CA ASN A 329 18.58 17.84 5.88
C ASN A 329 18.54 18.84 7.06
N LYS A 330 17.67 18.65 8.06
CA LYS A 330 17.68 19.45 9.30
C LYS A 330 18.78 19.04 10.28
N ILE A 331 19.37 17.86 10.11
CA ILE A 331 20.52 17.41 10.92
C ILE A 331 21.82 17.94 10.32
N LYS A 332 21.86 18.03 8.98
CA LYS A 332 23.00 18.57 8.22
C LYS A 332 23.26 20.06 8.51
N ASN A 333 22.20 20.84 8.74
CA ASN A 333 22.23 22.29 8.92
C ASN A 333 22.00 22.68 10.39
#